data_AF-A0A094FD30-F1
#
_entry.id   AF-A0A094FD30-F1
#
_cell.length_a   1.000
_cell.length_b   1.000
_cell.length_c   1.000
_cell.angle_alpha   90.00
_cell.angle_beta   90.00
_cell.angle_gamma   90.00
#
_symmetry.space_group_name_H-M   'P 1'
#
loop_
_entity.id
_entity.type
_entity.pdbx_description
1 polymer ?
#
loop_
_entity_poly.entity_id
_entity_poly.type
_entity_poly.pdbx_seq_one_letter_code
_entity_poly.pdbx_strand_id
1 'polypeptide(L)'
;MRGTDALSRARVAELMCLADECTIAWNPVRTFGSGAGTMSIPAASKEMIRWIHRTLGTIESWFKDCDFTGLCEGGERGPNMAEIVLYQFLEFTKDCYGKDMTVGSGQKVVDVNGREAIEEFPKLAEFYDAFKTRPSAVRDLAAGEVAGDQALKAMQTWA
;
A
#
# COMPACT_ATOMS: atom_id res chain seq x y z
N MET A 1 -9.57 16.36 6.93
CA MET A 1 -10.78 15.57 6.60
C MET A 1 -11.46 16.20 5.39
N ARG A 2 -11.37 15.63 4.18
CA ARG A 2 -11.93 16.26 2.96
C ARG A 2 -13.28 15.67 2.54
N GLY A 3 -14.13 15.30 3.48
CA GLY A 3 -15.52 14.92 3.20
C GLY A 3 -16.44 16.14 3.30
N THR A 4 -17.17 16.42 2.22
CA THR A 4 -18.16 17.52 2.16
C THR A 4 -19.32 17.30 3.15
N ASP A 5 -19.62 16.04 3.46
CA ASP A 5 -20.60 15.63 4.46
C ASP A 5 -20.00 14.67 5.51
N ALA A 6 -20.80 14.34 6.52
CA ALA A 6 -20.38 13.46 7.62
C ALA A 6 -20.01 12.05 7.14
N LEU A 7 -20.75 11.51 6.17
CA LEU A 7 -20.51 10.18 5.62
C LEU A 7 -19.18 10.13 4.86
N SER A 8 -18.90 11.14 4.06
CA SER A 8 -17.66 11.29 3.30
C SER A 8 -16.46 11.45 4.23
N ARG A 9 -16.62 12.16 5.36
CA ARG A 9 -15.55 12.24 6.38
C ARG A 9 -15.32 10.90 7.09
N ALA A 10 -16.39 10.16 7.38
CA ALA A 10 -16.29 8.82 7.95
C ALA A 10 -15.53 7.88 7.00
N ARG A 11 -15.86 7.87 5.70
CA ARG A 11 -15.13 7.08 4.69
C ARG A 11 -13.64 7.41 4.62
N VAL A 12 -13.27 8.69 4.71
CA VAL A 12 -11.86 9.10 4.76
C VAL A 12 -11.18 8.59 6.04
N ALA A 13 -11.87 8.62 7.18
CA ALA A 13 -11.34 8.10 8.43
C ALA A 13 -11.17 6.57 8.38
N GLU A 14 -12.13 5.84 7.80
CA GLU A 14 -12.02 4.39 7.65
C GLU A 14 -10.87 4.01 6.70
N LEU A 15 -10.72 4.71 5.57
CA LEU A 15 -9.58 4.49 4.66
C LEU A 15 -8.26 4.75 5.38
N MET A 16 -8.19 5.78 6.24
CA MET A 16 -7.01 6.05 7.05
C MET A 16 -6.68 4.88 7.97
N CYS A 17 -7.67 4.31 8.66
CA CYS A 17 -7.47 3.16 9.53
C CYS A 17 -6.96 1.93 8.76
N LEU A 18 -7.52 1.66 7.58
CA LEU A 18 -7.06 0.55 6.73
C LEU A 18 -5.63 0.77 6.23
N ALA A 19 -5.28 1.99 5.83
CA ALA A 19 -3.92 2.32 5.38
C ALA A 19 -2.88 2.20 6.51
N ASP A 20 -3.23 2.63 7.73
CA ASP A 20 -2.39 2.48 8.91
C ASP A 20 -2.21 1.00 9.28
N GLU A 21 -3.28 0.20 9.21
CA GLU A 21 -3.23 -1.25 9.42
C GLU A 21 -2.26 -1.93 8.45
N CYS A 22 -2.25 -1.56 7.16
CA CYS A 22 -1.28 -2.08 6.19
C CYS A 22 0.17 -1.83 6.64
N THR A 23 0.47 -0.61 7.12
CA THR A 23 1.81 -0.24 7.59
C THR A 23 2.21 -1.02 8.83
N ILE A 24 1.30 -1.19 9.79
CA ILE A 24 1.55 -1.95 11.02
C ILE A 24 1.74 -3.44 10.70
N ALA A 25 0.87 -4.02 9.88
CA ALA A 25 0.91 -5.42 9.48
C ALA A 25 2.15 -5.77 8.64
N TRP A 26 2.81 -4.79 8.03
CA TRP A 26 4.08 -5.00 7.33
C TRP A 26 5.23 -5.40 8.25
N ASN A 27 5.25 -4.95 9.50
CA ASN A 27 6.35 -5.24 10.43
C ASN A 27 6.67 -6.73 10.56
N PRO A 28 5.72 -7.63 10.85
CA PRO A 28 6.00 -9.06 10.89
C PRO A 28 6.42 -9.64 9.53
N VAL A 29 5.90 -9.11 8.40
CA VAL A 29 6.31 -9.53 7.05
C VAL A 29 7.80 -9.28 6.84
N ARG A 30 8.26 -8.04 7.03
CA ARG A 30 9.70 -7.73 6.90
C ARG A 30 10.55 -8.44 7.94
N THR A 31 10.04 -8.60 9.17
CA THR A 31 10.83 -9.17 10.27
C THR A 31 11.13 -10.64 10.03
N PHE A 32 10.21 -11.39 9.41
CA PHE A 32 10.37 -12.82 9.15
C PHE A 32 10.86 -13.15 7.73
N GLY A 33 10.59 -12.27 6.77
CA GLY A 33 10.78 -12.54 5.34
C GLY A 33 12.00 -11.89 4.71
N SER A 34 12.47 -10.75 5.25
CA SER A 34 13.59 -10.01 4.65
C SER A 34 14.89 -10.16 5.43
N GLY A 35 16.02 -9.90 4.76
CA GLY A 35 17.36 -9.92 5.34
C GLY A 35 17.65 -8.77 6.30
N ALA A 36 16.75 -7.78 6.40
CA ALA A 36 16.77 -6.75 7.42
C ALA A 36 16.05 -7.17 8.71
N GLY A 37 15.31 -8.28 8.68
CA GLY A 37 14.65 -8.86 9.83
C GLY A 37 15.63 -9.52 10.80
N THR A 38 15.26 -9.59 12.08
CA THR A 38 16.05 -10.26 13.12
C THR A 38 15.82 -11.76 13.19
N MET A 39 14.83 -12.29 12.44
CA MET A 39 14.42 -13.69 12.44
C MET A 39 14.11 -14.15 11.00
N SER A 40 14.50 -15.36 10.60
CA SER A 40 14.12 -15.89 9.28
C SER A 40 13.07 -16.98 9.43
N ILE A 41 11.80 -16.64 9.16
CA ILE A 41 10.68 -17.60 9.17
C ILE A 41 9.82 -17.33 7.92
N PRO A 42 10.26 -17.72 6.71
CA PRO A 42 9.58 -17.36 5.46
C PRO A 42 8.12 -17.81 5.41
N ALA A 43 7.79 -18.95 6.01
CA ALA A 43 6.41 -19.44 6.10
C ALA A 43 5.52 -18.48 6.91
N ALA A 44 6.01 -17.94 8.04
CA ALA A 44 5.29 -16.95 8.81
C ALA A 44 5.13 -15.64 8.02
N SER A 45 6.18 -15.17 7.32
CA SER A 45 6.08 -14.01 6.44
C SER A 45 4.99 -14.17 5.38
N LYS A 46 4.88 -15.35 4.77
CA LYS A 46 3.85 -15.68 3.76
C LYS A 46 2.44 -15.71 4.32
N GLU A 47 2.26 -16.10 5.58
CA GLU A 47 0.94 -15.99 6.22
C GLU A 47 0.63 -14.55 6.62
N MET A 48 1.63 -13.79 7.09
CA MET A 48 1.43 -12.42 7.54
C MET A 48 1.05 -11.47 6.39
N ILE A 49 1.61 -11.66 5.20
CA ILE A 49 1.30 -10.80 4.04
C ILE A 49 -0.16 -10.97 3.57
N ARG A 50 -0.82 -12.10 3.86
CA ARG A 50 -2.24 -12.34 3.51
C ARG A 50 -3.17 -11.38 4.23
N TRP A 51 -2.84 -10.95 5.44
CA TRP A 51 -3.61 -9.96 6.17
C TRP A 51 -3.56 -8.60 5.48
N ILE A 52 -2.39 -8.22 4.98
CA ILE A 52 -2.22 -7.00 4.19
C ILE A 52 -3.04 -7.08 2.91
N HIS A 53 -2.97 -8.20 2.18
CA HIS A 53 -3.75 -8.38 0.96
C HIS A 53 -5.25 -8.33 1.21
N ARG A 54 -5.75 -8.85 2.34
CA ARG A 54 -7.16 -8.73 2.73
C ARG A 54 -7.57 -7.27 2.94
N THR A 55 -6.74 -6.48 3.61
CA THR A 55 -6.98 -5.04 3.83
C THR A 55 -6.94 -4.29 2.49
N LEU A 56 -5.95 -4.56 1.64
CA LEU A 56 -5.84 -4.00 0.30
C LEU A 56 -7.04 -4.37 -0.59
N GLY A 57 -7.53 -5.61 -0.52
CA GLY A 57 -8.74 -6.04 -1.23
C GLY A 57 -10.00 -5.30 -0.77
N THR A 58 -10.06 -4.90 0.50
CA THR A 58 -11.15 -4.04 1.01
C THR A 58 -11.07 -2.64 0.41
N ILE A 59 -9.88 -2.04 0.39
CA ILE A 59 -9.63 -0.73 -0.23
C ILE A 59 -9.91 -0.77 -1.73
N GLU A 60 -9.45 -1.80 -2.43
CA GLU A 60 -9.71 -2.05 -3.85
C GLU A 60 -11.21 -2.07 -4.14
N SER A 61 -11.98 -2.80 -3.33
CA SER A 61 -13.44 -2.84 -3.48
C SER A 61 -14.09 -1.47 -3.28
N TRP A 62 -13.55 -0.61 -2.43
CA TRP A 62 -14.05 0.75 -2.22
C TRP A 62 -13.66 1.68 -3.38
N PHE A 63 -12.52 1.41 -4.01
CA PHE A 63 -12.01 2.18 -5.13
C PHE A 63 -12.63 1.79 -6.48
N LYS A 64 -13.39 0.70 -6.55
CA LYS A 64 -13.98 0.16 -7.79
C LYS A 64 -14.55 1.22 -8.74
N ASP A 65 -15.32 2.17 -8.21
CA ASP A 65 -16.02 3.21 -8.98
C ASP A 65 -15.35 4.60 -8.85
N CYS A 66 -14.16 4.68 -8.24
CA CYS A 66 -13.44 5.93 -8.07
C CYS A 66 -12.68 6.35 -9.34
N ASP A 67 -12.72 7.65 -9.63
CA ASP A 67 -11.88 8.29 -10.64
C ASP A 67 -10.70 8.99 -9.97
N PHE A 68 -9.47 8.59 -10.35
CA PHE A 68 -8.23 9.15 -9.81
C PHE A 68 -7.59 10.23 -10.69
N THR A 69 -8.21 10.61 -11.82
CA THR A 69 -7.69 11.69 -12.67
C THR A 69 -7.53 13.00 -11.89
N GLY A 70 -8.44 13.33 -10.98
CA GLY A 70 -8.34 14.53 -10.14
C GLY A 70 -7.18 14.51 -9.12
N LEU A 71 -6.56 13.35 -8.90
CA LEU A 71 -5.47 13.15 -7.93
C LEU A 71 -4.08 13.40 -8.53
N CYS A 72 -3.93 13.38 -9.85
CA CYS A 72 -2.64 13.57 -10.50
C CYS A 72 -2.07 14.99 -10.34
N GLU A 73 -0.83 15.19 -10.78
CA GLU A 73 -0.27 16.54 -10.93
C GLU A 73 -1.16 17.40 -11.85
N GLY A 74 -1.52 18.60 -11.39
CA GLY A 74 -2.45 19.49 -12.09
C GLY A 74 -3.93 19.13 -11.94
N GLY A 75 -4.27 18.01 -11.28
CA GLY A 75 -5.64 17.62 -10.97
C GLY A 75 -6.31 18.56 -9.95
N GLU A 76 -7.63 18.76 -10.10
CA GLU A 76 -8.42 19.69 -9.28
C GLU A 76 -8.65 19.20 -7.84
N ARG A 77 -8.57 17.88 -7.62
CA ARG A 77 -8.90 17.21 -6.36
C ARG A 77 -7.63 16.74 -5.66
N GLY A 78 -6.87 17.67 -5.09
CA GLY A 78 -5.67 17.34 -4.31
C GLY A 78 -5.93 16.29 -3.21
N PRO A 79 -4.90 15.59 -2.72
CA PRO A 79 -5.03 14.40 -1.91
C PRO A 79 -5.60 14.71 -0.54
N ASN A 80 -6.29 13.73 0.03
CA ASN A 80 -6.63 13.72 1.45
C ASN A 80 -5.57 12.95 2.25
N MET A 81 -5.63 13.04 3.58
CA MET A 81 -4.63 12.41 4.45
C MET A 81 -4.59 10.88 4.34
N ALA A 82 -5.74 10.24 4.15
CA ALA A 82 -5.79 8.78 4.04
C ALA A 82 -5.11 8.30 2.75
N GLU A 83 -5.30 9.04 1.66
CA GLU A 83 -4.62 8.79 0.38
C GLU A 83 -3.11 8.99 0.51
N ILE A 84 -2.66 10.01 1.24
CA ILE A 84 -1.22 10.23 1.49
C ILE A 84 -0.63 9.03 2.23
N VAL A 85 -1.27 8.56 3.30
CA VAL A 85 -0.76 7.44 4.11
C VAL A 85 -0.79 6.13 3.32
N LEU A 86 -1.85 5.89 2.54
CA LEU A 86 -1.92 4.73 1.66
C LEU A 86 -0.80 4.76 0.60
N TYR A 87 -0.59 5.89 -0.06
CA TYR A 87 0.49 6.05 -1.03
C TYR A 87 1.86 5.79 -0.40
N GLN A 88 2.13 6.36 0.77
CA GLN A 88 3.38 6.16 1.50
C GLN A 88 3.64 4.67 1.80
N PHE A 89 2.62 3.91 2.19
CA PHE A 89 2.75 2.47 2.38
C PHE A 89 3.10 1.72 1.08
N LEU A 90 2.37 2.00 -0.01
CA LEU A 90 2.58 1.35 -1.31
C LEU A 90 3.96 1.67 -1.88
N GLU A 91 4.38 2.94 -1.80
CA GLU A 91 5.70 3.38 -2.22
C GLU A 91 6.80 2.78 -1.35
N PHE A 92 6.64 2.82 -0.02
CA PHE A 92 7.61 2.27 0.93
C PHE A 92 7.89 0.78 0.68
N THR A 93 6.85 -0.02 0.48
CA THR A 93 7.00 -1.46 0.22
C THR A 93 7.64 -1.71 -1.15
N LYS A 94 7.30 -0.93 -2.16
CA LYS A 94 7.88 -1.03 -3.50
C LYS A 94 9.34 -0.62 -3.52
N ASP A 95 9.66 0.57 -3.04
CA ASP A 95 11.00 1.16 -3.14
C ASP A 95 11.98 0.56 -2.14
N CYS A 96 11.62 0.51 -0.86
CA CYS A 96 12.55 0.07 0.18
C CYS A 96 12.70 -1.45 0.21
N TYR A 97 11.65 -2.18 -0.19
CA TYR A 97 11.58 -3.63 -0.03
C TYR A 97 11.46 -4.41 -1.35
N GLY A 98 11.31 -3.72 -2.49
CA GLY A 98 11.17 -4.38 -3.79
C GLY A 98 9.89 -5.19 -3.93
N LYS A 99 8.86 -4.87 -3.13
CA LYS A 99 7.57 -5.57 -3.11
C LYS A 99 6.48 -4.63 -3.54
N ASP A 100 6.01 -4.81 -4.76
CA ASP A 100 4.92 -4.02 -5.30
C ASP A 100 3.57 -4.52 -4.76
N MET A 101 3.05 -3.84 -3.74
CA MET A 101 1.77 -4.17 -3.12
C MET A 101 0.55 -3.68 -3.93
N THR A 102 0.77 -3.00 -5.06
CA THR A 102 -0.31 -2.69 -6.02
C THR A 102 -0.62 -3.89 -6.92
N VAL A 103 0.25 -4.90 -6.93
CA VAL A 103 0.04 -6.14 -7.66
C VAL A 103 -0.48 -7.17 -6.66
N GLY A 104 -1.68 -7.68 -6.89
CA GLY A 104 -2.23 -8.78 -6.10
C GLY A 104 -1.37 -10.05 -6.24
N SER A 105 -1.61 -11.06 -5.39
CA SER A 105 -0.83 -12.30 -5.49
C SER A 105 -1.03 -13.06 -6.81
N GLY A 106 -2.07 -12.73 -7.58
CA GLY A 106 -2.46 -13.47 -8.78
C GLY A 106 -2.96 -14.89 -8.48
N GLN A 107 -3.07 -15.25 -7.20
CA GLN A 107 -3.57 -16.55 -6.78
C GLN A 107 -5.10 -16.51 -6.67
N LYS A 108 -5.72 -17.68 -6.83
CA LYS A 108 -7.10 -17.87 -6.44
C LYS A 108 -7.22 -17.77 -4.93
N VAL A 109 -7.99 -16.82 -4.46
CA VAL A 109 -8.35 -16.66 -3.05
C VAL A 109 -9.85 -16.86 -2.89
N VAL A 110 -10.24 -17.41 -1.74
CA VAL A 110 -11.63 -17.46 -1.32
C VAL A 110 -11.91 -16.19 -0.53
N ASP A 111 -12.81 -15.36 -1.03
CA ASP A 111 -13.20 -14.13 -0.35
C ASP A 111 -13.96 -14.42 0.96
N VAL A 112 -14.24 -13.36 1.72
CA VAL A 112 -15.00 -13.46 2.99
C VAL A 112 -16.42 -14.00 2.83
N ASN A 113 -16.94 -14.06 1.60
CA ASN A 113 -18.26 -14.58 1.25
C ASN A 113 -18.21 -15.98 0.63
N GLY A 114 -17.04 -16.65 0.64
CA GLY A 114 -16.86 -17.99 0.10
C GLY A 114 -16.73 -18.06 -1.43
N ARG A 115 -16.54 -16.93 -2.12
CA ARG A 115 -16.39 -16.88 -3.58
C ARG A 115 -14.92 -17.00 -3.96
N GLU A 116 -14.62 -17.83 -4.97
CA GLU A 116 -13.30 -17.85 -5.58
C GLU A 116 -13.12 -16.63 -6.49
N ALA A 117 -12.06 -15.88 -6.27
CA ALA A 117 -11.63 -14.79 -7.15
C ALA A 117 -10.10 -14.82 -7.31
N ILE A 118 -9.61 -14.29 -8.42
CA ILE A 118 -8.19 -14.00 -8.58
C ILE A 118 -7.91 -12.73 -7.78
N GLU A 119 -6.91 -12.77 -6.91
CA GLU A 119 -6.50 -11.60 -6.14
C GLU A 119 -5.71 -10.63 -7.04
N GLU A 120 -6.38 -9.55 -7.45
CA GLU A 120 -5.84 -8.48 -8.27
C GLU A 120 -6.27 -7.12 -7.71
N PHE A 121 -5.43 -6.09 -7.90
CA PHE A 121 -5.68 -4.75 -7.36
C PHE A 121 -5.54 -3.63 -8.42
N PRO A 122 -6.28 -3.68 -9.54
CA PRO A 122 -6.14 -2.73 -10.64
C PRO A 122 -6.41 -1.28 -10.23
N LYS A 123 -7.36 -1.01 -9.31
CA LYS A 123 -7.65 0.34 -8.85
C LYS A 123 -6.60 0.88 -7.90
N LEU A 124 -5.97 0.05 -7.08
CA LEU A 124 -4.79 0.43 -6.29
C LEU A 124 -3.61 0.79 -7.20
N ALA A 125 -3.40 0.05 -8.30
CA ALA A 125 -2.39 0.40 -9.29
C ALA A 125 -2.69 1.75 -9.97
N GLU A 126 -3.94 1.96 -10.40
CA GLU A 126 -4.37 3.26 -10.97
C GLU A 126 -4.21 4.42 -9.98
N PHE A 127 -4.59 4.21 -8.72
CA PHE A 127 -4.40 5.16 -7.63
C PHE A 127 -2.91 5.52 -7.45
N TYR A 128 -2.05 4.50 -7.37
CA TYR A 128 -0.61 4.68 -7.20
C TYR A 128 -0.02 5.47 -8.38
N ASP A 129 -0.37 5.09 -9.60
CA ASP A 129 0.12 5.73 -10.81
C ASP A 129 -0.37 7.17 -10.96
N ALA A 130 -1.59 7.49 -10.52
CA ALA A 130 -2.07 8.86 -10.45
C ALA A 130 -1.32 9.66 -9.37
N PHE A 131 -1.22 9.14 -8.15
CA PHE A 131 -0.63 9.85 -7.02
C PHE A 131 0.87 10.12 -7.21
N LYS A 132 1.64 9.16 -7.74
CA LYS A 132 3.10 9.30 -7.90
C LYS A 132 3.53 10.45 -8.82
N THR A 133 2.63 10.93 -9.68
CA THR A 133 2.92 12.06 -10.58
C THR A 133 3.09 13.39 -9.82
N ARG A 134 2.60 13.47 -8.59
CA ARG A 134 2.54 14.71 -7.83
C ARG A 134 3.93 15.18 -7.37
N PRO A 135 4.19 16.49 -7.32
CA PRO A 135 5.41 17.02 -6.72
C PRO A 135 5.63 16.57 -5.26
N SER A 136 4.54 16.37 -4.50
CA SER A 136 4.59 15.88 -3.12
C SER A 136 4.96 14.41 -2.96
N ALA A 137 5.03 13.65 -4.07
CA ALA A 137 5.47 12.26 -4.09
C ALA A 137 6.95 12.13 -4.51
N VAL A 138 7.59 13.23 -4.94
CA VAL A 138 9.01 13.22 -5.31
C VAL A 138 9.87 13.16 -4.06
N ARG A 139 10.75 12.15 -3.98
CA ARG A 139 11.68 11.98 -2.87
C ARG A 139 12.92 12.86 -3.02
N ASP A 140 13.33 13.48 -1.92
CA ASP A 140 14.56 14.25 -1.83
C ASP A 140 15.72 13.40 -1.28
N LEU A 141 16.62 13.00 -2.18
CA LEU A 141 17.83 12.27 -1.82
C LEU A 141 18.75 13.08 -0.90
N ALA A 142 18.84 14.40 -1.10
CA ALA A 142 19.71 15.26 -0.30
C ALA A 142 19.17 15.45 1.13
N ALA A 143 17.84 15.40 1.29
CA ALA A 143 17.19 15.39 2.59
C ALA A 143 17.21 14.02 3.29
N GLY A 144 17.75 12.98 2.66
CA GLY A 144 17.83 11.64 3.24
C GLY A 144 16.52 10.86 3.18
N GLU A 145 15.62 11.21 2.26
CA GLU A 145 14.34 10.50 2.10
C GLU A 145 14.51 9.14 1.41
N VAL A 146 15.72 8.78 0.97
CA VAL A 146 16.06 7.48 0.37
C VAL A 146 17.01 6.70 1.26
N ALA A 147 16.72 5.41 1.47
CA ALA A 147 17.59 4.53 2.24
C ALA A 147 18.91 4.29 1.48
N GLY A 148 20.03 4.24 2.21
CA GLY A 148 21.33 3.95 1.60
C GLY A 148 21.42 2.53 1.05
N ASP A 149 22.29 2.32 0.06
CA ASP A 149 22.41 1.07 -0.71
C ASP A 149 22.57 -0.18 0.16
N GLN A 150 23.34 -0.11 1.24
CA GLN A 150 23.53 -1.25 2.15
C GLN A 150 22.23 -1.64 2.86
N ALA A 151 21.46 -0.65 3.31
CA ALA A 151 20.17 -0.89 3.95
C ALA A 151 19.15 -1.41 2.94
N LEU A 152 19.08 -0.83 1.74
CA LEU A 152 18.22 -1.30 0.65
C LEU A 152 18.53 -2.76 0.30
N LYS A 153 19.80 -3.12 0.14
CA LYS A 153 20.21 -4.50 -0.14
C LYS A 153 19.70 -5.47 0.93
N ALA A 154 19.81 -5.12 2.20
CA ALA A 154 19.31 -5.96 3.30
C ALA A 154 17.78 -6.07 3.26
N MET A 155 17.06 -4.97 3.07
CA MET A 155 15.60 -4.92 3.03
C MET A 155 15.00 -5.67 1.82
N GLN A 156 15.70 -5.69 0.68
CA GLN A 156 15.26 -6.34 -0.55
C GLN A 156 15.75 -7.79 -0.69
N THR A 157 16.58 -8.28 0.22
CA THR A 157 16.94 -9.71 0.27
C THR A 157 15.79 -10.47 0.91
N TRP A 158 15.12 -11.35 0.18
CA TRP A 158 14.00 -12.16 0.67
C TRP A 158 14.35 -13.64 0.73
N ALA A 159 13.87 -14.34 1.77
CA ALA A 159 14.07 -15.77 1.99
C ALA A 159 12.89 -16.64 1.50
#